data_AF-A0A3R7ALC3-F1
#
_entry.id   AF-A0A3R7ALC3-F1
#
_cell.length_a   1.000
_cell.length_b   1.000
_cell.length_c   1.000
_cell.angle_alpha   90.00
_cell.angle_beta   90.00
_cell.angle_gamma   90.00
#
_symmetry.space_group_name_H-M   'P 1'
#
loop_
_entity.id
_entity.type
_entity.pdbx_description
1 polymer ?
#
loop_
_entity_poly.entity_id
_entity_poly.type
_entity_poly.pdbx_seq_one_letter_code
_entity_poly.pdbx_strand_id
1 'polypeptide(L)'
;MLKEAYHPNAYLTSIRNVKLGLKARTKILKVLESRSLETKNIAGEAGLHYHVVRYHLKLLEKEGIVQRKGSRPYVWGLTGLGQKRLVDLR
;
A
#
# COMPACT_ATOMS: atom_id res chain seq x y z
N MET A 1 -16.29 -1.48 -20.48
CA MET A 1 -15.92 -0.83 -19.19
C MET A 1 -14.69 -1.54 -18.65
N LEU A 2 -13.51 -0.89 -18.68
CA LEU A 2 -12.28 -1.50 -18.15
C LEU A 2 -12.44 -1.69 -16.64
N LYS A 3 -12.33 -2.92 -16.13
CA LYS A 3 -12.27 -3.17 -14.68
C LYS A 3 -11.07 -2.40 -14.13
N GLU A 4 -11.29 -1.56 -13.12
CA GLU A 4 -10.18 -0.93 -12.38
C GLU A 4 -9.27 -2.05 -11.86
N ALA A 5 -8.05 -2.13 -12.39
CA ALA A 5 -7.05 -3.06 -11.91
C ALA A 5 -6.47 -2.51 -10.60
N TYR A 6 -6.87 -3.11 -9.47
CA TYR A 6 -6.26 -2.83 -8.18
C TYR A 6 -4.90 -3.52 -8.09
N HIS A 7 -3.99 -2.96 -7.28
CA HIS A 7 -2.73 -3.61 -6.98
C HIS A 7 -3.00 -4.94 -6.25
N PRO A 8 -2.33 -6.07 -6.58
CA PRO A 8 -2.57 -7.36 -5.92
C PRO A 8 -2.45 -7.27 -4.39
N ASN A 9 -1.37 -6.66 -3.91
CA ASN A 9 -1.16 -6.39 -2.48
C ASN A 9 -2.15 -5.41 -1.84
N ALA A 10 -3.12 -4.84 -2.58
CA ALA A 10 -4.21 -4.07 -1.98
C ALA A 10 -5.27 -4.97 -1.35
N TYR A 11 -5.33 -6.25 -1.70
CA TYR A 11 -6.24 -7.22 -1.08
C TYR A 11 -5.62 -7.75 0.21
N LEU A 12 -6.33 -7.55 1.33
CA LEU A 12 -5.88 -8.01 2.64
C LEU A 12 -6.73 -9.18 3.09
N THR A 13 -6.11 -10.16 3.75
CA THR A 13 -6.79 -11.37 4.21
C THR A 13 -7.56 -11.14 5.51
N SER A 14 -7.09 -10.22 6.35
CA SER A 14 -7.66 -9.97 7.68
C SER A 14 -8.90 -9.08 7.71
N ILE A 15 -9.30 -8.45 6.59
CA ILE A 15 -10.42 -7.51 6.55
C ILE A 15 -11.28 -7.63 5.27
N ARG A 16 -12.52 -7.15 5.35
CA ARG A 16 -13.38 -7.00 4.16
C ARG A 16 -12.76 -6.01 3.16
N ASN A 17 -12.59 -6.45 1.92
CA ASN A 17 -12.02 -5.64 0.84
C ASN A 17 -13.09 -4.81 0.11
N VAL A 18 -13.37 -3.61 0.61
CA VAL A 18 -14.28 -2.64 -0.03
C VAL A 18 -13.56 -1.78 -1.09
N LYS A 19 -14.28 -1.32 -2.12
CA LYS A 19 -13.73 -0.55 -3.25
C LYS A 19 -12.88 0.65 -2.81
N LEU A 20 -13.35 1.44 -1.85
CA LEU A 20 -12.63 2.63 -1.39
C LEU A 20 -11.28 2.27 -0.75
N GLY A 21 -11.25 1.21 0.06
CA GLY A 21 -10.02 0.72 0.68
C GLY A 21 -9.04 0.13 -0.36
N LEU A 22 -9.56 -0.58 -1.36
CA LEU A 22 -8.75 -1.11 -2.48
C LEU A 22 -8.11 0.03 -3.28
N LYS A 23 -8.87 1.09 -3.59
CA LYS A 23 -8.35 2.29 -4.25
C LYS A 23 -7.24 2.96 -3.45
N ALA A 24 -7.47 3.20 -2.16
CA ALA A 24 -6.49 3.86 -1.31
C ALA A 24 -5.19 3.04 -1.19
N ARG A 25 -5.28 1.74 -0.92
CA ARG A 25 -4.11 0.86 -0.85
C ARG A 25 -3.39 0.73 -2.19
N THR A 26 -4.12 0.66 -3.30
CA THR A 26 -3.52 0.65 -4.65
C THR A 26 -2.67 1.89 -4.90
N LYS A 27 -3.18 3.08 -4.55
CA LYS A 27 -2.42 4.34 -4.70
C LYS A 27 -1.18 4.36 -3.81
N ILE A 28 -1.30 3.96 -2.55
CA ILE A 28 -0.19 3.89 -1.60
C ILE A 28 0.90 2.93 -2.10
N LEU A 29 0.50 1.73 -2.55
CA LEU A 29 1.44 0.71 -3.02
C LEU A 29 2.17 1.17 -4.29
N LYS A 30 1.48 1.82 -5.24
CA LYS A 30 2.13 2.40 -6.43
C LYS A 30 3.21 3.43 -6.08
N VAL A 31 2.97 4.26 -5.06
CA VAL A 31 3.98 5.20 -4.57
C VAL A 31 5.18 4.42 -4.00
N LEU A 32 4.92 3.41 -3.18
CA LEU A 32 5.97 2.61 -2.53
C LEU A 32 6.72 1.66 -3.47
N GLU A 33 6.14 1.29 -4.62
CA GLU A 33 6.84 0.57 -5.71
C GLU A 33 8.00 1.41 -6.27
N SER A 34 7.88 2.75 -6.23
CA SER A 34 8.92 3.65 -6.76
C SER A 34 10.04 3.94 -5.76
N ARG A 35 9.70 4.18 -4.49
CA ARG A 35 10.66 4.49 -3.42
C ARG A 35 10.05 4.38 -2.02
N SER A 36 10.92 4.21 -1.03
CA SER A 36 10.53 4.26 0.38
C SER A 36 10.38 5.72 0.84
N LEU A 37 9.29 6.04 1.56
CA LEU A 37 8.93 7.42 1.90
C LEU A 37 8.26 7.56 3.26
N GLU A 38 8.30 8.77 3.80
CA GLU A 38 7.51 9.14 4.97
C GLU A 38 6.02 9.22 4.66
N THR A 39 5.19 9.01 5.68
CA THR A 39 3.71 9.04 5.57
C THR A 39 3.18 10.34 4.94
N LYS A 40 3.81 11.50 5.24
CA LYS A 40 3.42 12.81 4.70
C LYS A 40 3.67 12.89 3.19
N ASN A 41 4.80 12.39 2.73
CA ASN A 41 5.16 12.39 1.31
C ASN A 41 4.29 11.40 0.53
N ILE A 42 4.03 10.21 1.11
CA ILE A 42 3.08 9.25 0.54
C ILE A 42 1.69 9.85 0.40
N ALA A 43 1.23 10.61 1.40
CA ALA A 43 -0.07 11.30 1.35
C ALA A 43 -0.14 12.32 0.19
N GLY A 44 0.90 13.13 0.02
CA GLY A 44 1.01 14.06 -1.10
C GLY A 44 0.98 13.35 -2.46
N GLU A 45 1.84 12.35 -2.64
CA GLU A 45 1.98 11.65 -3.93
C GLU A 45 0.78 10.77 -4.26
N ALA A 46 0.16 10.13 -3.27
CA ALA A 46 -1.06 9.35 -3.48
C ALA A 46 -2.32 10.22 -3.68
N GLY A 47 -2.24 11.52 -3.38
CA GLY A 47 -3.40 12.41 -3.36
C GLY A 47 -4.45 11.95 -2.36
N LEU A 48 -4.03 11.59 -1.15
CA LEU A 48 -4.89 11.08 -0.06
C LEU A 48 -4.62 11.85 1.23
N HIS A 49 -5.62 11.93 2.11
CA HIS A 49 -5.41 12.50 3.44
C HIS A 49 -4.42 11.68 4.26
N TYR A 50 -3.59 12.36 5.05
CA TYR A 50 -2.58 11.74 5.91
C TYR A 50 -3.14 10.61 6.79
N HIS A 51 -4.31 10.82 7.41
CA HIS A 51 -4.92 9.82 8.30
C HIS A 51 -5.38 8.57 7.53
N VAL A 52 -5.84 8.72 6.28
CA VAL A 52 -6.20 7.61 5.39
C VAL A 52 -4.96 6.80 5.04
N VAL A 53 -3.87 7.47 4.66
CA VAL A 53 -2.60 6.82 4.35
C VAL A 53 -2.06 6.08 5.56
N ARG A 54 -1.99 6.73 6.72
CA ARG A 54 -1.51 6.12 7.96
C ARG A 54 -2.34 4.90 8.36
N TYR A 55 -3.67 4.97 8.24
CA TYR A 55 -4.55 3.84 8.51
C TYR A 55 -4.22 2.64 7.61
N HIS A 56 -4.11 2.89 6.31
CA HIS A 56 -3.83 1.82 5.34
C HIS A 56 -2.42 1.26 5.44
N LEU A 57 -1.41 2.07 5.74
CA LEU A 57 -0.04 1.59 5.98
C LEU A 57 0.01 0.62 7.17
N LYS A 58 -0.71 0.89 8.26
CA LYS A 58 -0.81 -0.06 9.39
C LYS A 58 -1.48 -1.37 9.02
N LEU A 59 -2.51 -1.34 8.17
CA LEU A 59 -3.15 -2.56 7.70
C LEU A 59 -2.22 -3.38 6.81
N LEU A 60 -1.51 -2.73 5.90
CA LEU A 60 -0.51 -3.36 5.03
C LEU A 60 0.67 -3.91 5.85
N GLU A 61 1.08 -3.20 6.91
CA GLU A 61 2.12 -3.65 7.86
C GLU A 61 1.70 -4.93 8.58
N LYS A 62 0.44 -5.02 9.01
CA LYS A 62 -0.11 -6.21 9.67
C LYS A 62 -0.10 -7.45 8.76
N GLU A 63 -0.25 -7.26 7.45
CA GLU A 63 -0.13 -8.34 6.45
C GLU A 63 1.32 -8.57 6.00
N GLY A 64 2.29 -7.84 6.56
CA GLY A 64 3.72 -7.96 6.24
C GLY A 64 4.10 -7.43 4.86
N ILE A 65 3.22 -6.70 4.17
CA ILE A 65 3.42 -6.20 2.79
C ILE A 65 4.33 -4.97 2.77
N VAL A 66 4.21 -4.12 3.80
CA VAL A 66 5.06 -2.95 4.00
C VAL A 66 5.68 -3.00 5.39
N GLN A 67 6.76 -2.26 5.58
CA GLN A 67 7.42 -2.10 6.87
C GLN A 67 7.82 -0.65 7.09
N ARG A 68 7.82 -0.23 8.34
CA ARG A 68 8.41 1.05 8.76
C ARG A 68 9.87 0.85 9.20
N LYS A 69 10.75 1.78 8.85
CA LYS A 69 12.17 1.79 9.22
C LYS A 69 12.56 3.13 9.87
N GLY A 70 13.60 3.08 10.70
CA GLY A 70 14.19 4.25 11.35
C GLY A 70 13.43 4.75 12.58
N SER A 71 13.78 5.95 13.02
CA SER A 71 13.07 6.71 14.07
C SER A 71 12.01 7.63 13.47
N ARG A 72 11.23 8.30 14.31
CA ARG A 72 10.24 9.28 13.82
C ARG A 72 10.94 10.46 13.11
N PRO A 73 10.40 10.95 11.97
CA PRO A 73 9.27 10.39 11.22
C PRO A 73 9.65 9.09 10.49
N TYR A 74 8.83 8.04 10.64
CA TYR A 74 9.13 6.74 10.06
C TYR A 74 9.05 6.75 8.53
N VAL A 75 9.99 6.05 7.90
CA VAL A 75 10.01 5.78 6.46
C VAL A 75 9.37 4.41 6.19
N TRP A 76 8.45 4.36 5.24
CA TRP A 76 7.76 3.14 4.82
C TRP A 76 8.32 2.61 3.51
N GLY A 77 8.43 1.29 3.39
CA GLY A 77 8.83 0.61 2.16
C GLY A 77 8.19 -0.77 2.03
N LEU A 78 8.18 -1.31 0.80
CA LEU A 78 7.74 -2.67 0.54
C LEU A 78 8.71 -3.68 1.17
N THR A 79 8.19 -4.80 1.66
CA THR A 79 8.99 -5.92 2.17
C THR A 79 9.39 -6.91 1.08
N GLY A 80 8.70 -6.89 -0.06
CA GLY A 80 8.76 -7.94 -1.09
C GLY A 80 7.84 -9.13 -0.81
N LEU A 81 7.18 -9.17 0.35
CA LEU A 81 6.16 -10.16 0.68
C LEU A 81 4.78 -9.72 0.15
N GLY A 82 3.89 -10.69 -0.09
CA GLY A 82 2.52 -10.46 -0.55
C GLY A 82 2.13 -11.35 -1.72
N GLN A 83 1.21 -10.86 -2.53
CA GLN A 83 0.69 -11.52 -3.72
C GLN A 83 1.52 -11.16 -4.96
N LYS A 84 1.93 -12.17 -5.73
CA LYS A 84 2.54 -11.98 -7.06
C LYS A 84 1.46 -11.85 -8.13
N ARG A 85 1.73 -11.09 -9.21
CA ARG A 85 0.84 -11.09 -10.37
C ARG A 85 1.03 -12.41 -11.11
N LEU A 86 -0.04 -12.97 -11.67
CA LEU A 86 0.06 -14.21 -12.46
C LEU A 86 0.95 -14.05 -13.70
N VAL A 87 1.11 -12.82 -14.22
CA VAL A 87 2.05 -12.52 -15.32
C VAL A 87 3.52 -12.67 -14.92
N ASP A 88 3.81 -12.74 -13.63
CA ASP A 88 5.16 -12.95 -13.08
C ASP A 88 5.46 -14.44 -12.84
N LEU A 89 4.47 -15.34 -13.02
CA LEU A 89 4.67 -16.79 -12.96
C LEU A 89 5.14 -17.25 -14.34
N ARG A 90 6.41 -17.66 -14.40
CA ARG A 90 7.06 -18.22 -15.58
C ARG A 90 7.10 -19.74 -15.49
#